data_AF-A0A419N1X7-F1
#
_entry.id   AF-A0A419N1X7-F1
#
_cell.length_a   1.000
_cell.length_b   1.000
_cell.length_c   1.000
_cell.angle_alpha   90.00
_cell.angle_beta   90.00
_cell.angle_gamma   90.00
#
_symmetry.space_group_name_H-M   'P 1'
#
loop_
_entity.id
_entity.type
_entity.pdbx_description
1 polymer ?
#
loop_
_entity_poly.entity_id
_entity_poly.type
_entity_poly.pdbx_seq_one_letter_code
_entity_poly.pdbx_strand_id
1 'polypeptide(L)'
;MSKRSVKELFNQLDIRLRQRVPLVHQTESSECGLACLAMICGRYGKNIDLIALRQEFNLSVRGTTLAGLIGIAEQLGFSSRPL
;
A
#
# COMPACT_ATOMS: atom_id res chain seq x y z
N MET A 1 19.38 -0.58 31.61
CA MET A 1 18.00 -0.30 31.16
C MET A 1 17.96 1.08 30.52
N SER A 2 17.85 1.16 29.20
CA SER A 2 17.96 2.42 28.44
C SER A 2 16.76 3.33 28.74
N LYS A 3 17.02 4.51 29.30
CA LYS A 3 16.01 5.55 29.54
C LYS A 3 15.73 6.25 28.21
N ARG A 4 14.80 5.71 27.41
CA ARG A 4 14.32 6.39 26.20
C ARG A 4 13.62 7.68 26.62
N SER A 5 13.99 8.78 25.97
CA SER A 5 13.38 10.08 26.25
C SER A 5 11.92 10.05 25.83
N VAL A 6 11.05 10.69 26.61
CA VAL A 6 9.62 10.82 26.29
C VAL A 6 9.41 11.36 24.86
N LYS A 7 10.31 12.23 24.41
CA LYS A 7 10.33 12.78 23.04
C LYS A 7 10.57 11.72 21.95
N GLU A 8 11.39 10.71 22.22
CA GLU A 8 11.64 9.59 21.29
C GLU A 8 10.44 8.66 21.19
N LEU A 9 9.75 8.41 22.32
CA LEU A 9 8.52 7.62 22.35
C LEU A 9 7.40 8.31 21.56
N PHE A 10 7.25 9.63 21.69
CA PHE A 10 6.27 10.38 20.91
C PHE A 10 6.53 10.36 19.41
N ASN A 11 7.80 10.32 18.99
CA ASN A 11 8.16 10.25 17.57
C ASN A 11 7.96 8.85 16.96
N GLN A 12 7.83 7.82 17.80
CA GLN A 12 7.49 6.45 17.38
C GLN A 12 5.98 6.25 17.21
N LEU A 13 5.17 7.18 17.69
CA LEU A 13 3.73 7.13 17.51
C LEU A 13 3.39 7.80 16.18
N ASP A 14 2.95 7.03 15.18
CA ASP A 14 2.44 7.55 13.90
C ASP A 14 1.00 8.09 14.09
N ILE A 15 0.86 9.13 14.93
CA ILE A 15 -0.40 9.82 15.18
C ILE A 15 -0.65 10.86 14.09
N ARG A 16 -0.69 10.41 12.83
CA ARG A 16 -1.10 11.27 11.73
C ARG A 16 -2.61 11.52 11.86
N LEU A 17 -2.99 12.68 12.39
CA LEU A 17 -4.36 13.20 12.36
C LEU A 17 -4.88 13.08 10.92
N ARG A 18 -5.73 12.07 10.70
CA ARG A 18 -6.55 11.80 9.50
C ARG A 18 -5.98 12.33 8.18
N GLN A 19 -4.96 11.68 7.61
CA GLN A 19 -4.72 11.90 6.17
C GLN A 19 -5.74 11.10 5.36
N ARG A 20 -6.26 11.70 4.30
CA ARG A 20 -7.17 11.03 3.38
C ARG A 20 -6.38 10.04 2.53
N VAL A 21 -7.00 8.90 2.25
CA VAL A 21 -6.52 7.97 1.24
C VAL A 21 -6.81 8.62 -0.13
N PRO A 22 -5.83 8.80 -1.02
CA PRO A 22 -6.09 9.32 -2.35
C PRO A 22 -6.97 8.32 -3.12
N LEU A 23 -7.91 8.83 -3.91
CA LEU A 23 -8.73 7.97 -4.77
C LEU A 23 -7.98 7.70 -6.07
N VAL A 24 -7.80 6.42 -6.40
CA VAL A 24 -7.23 5.97 -7.67
C VAL A 24 -8.29 5.15 -8.40
N HIS A 25 -8.64 5.57 -9.61
CA HIS A 25 -9.58 4.84 -10.46
C HIS A 25 -8.83 3.77 -11.25
N GLN A 26 -9.36 2.54 -11.23
CA GLN A 26 -8.91 1.50 -12.14
C GLN A 26 -9.22 1.91 -13.58
N THR A 27 -8.27 1.69 -14.49
CA THR A 27 -8.46 1.96 -15.92
C THR A 27 -8.90 0.71 -16.68
N GLU A 28 -8.51 -0.48 -16.19
CA GLU A 28 -8.93 -1.76 -16.72
C GLU A 28 -9.68 -2.58 -15.66
N SER A 29 -10.54 -3.49 -16.12
CA SER A 29 -11.43 -4.28 -15.23
C SER A 29 -10.68 -5.21 -14.26
N SER A 30 -9.45 -5.60 -14.61
CA SER A 30 -8.60 -6.54 -13.85
C SER A 30 -7.81 -5.89 -12.72
N GLU A 31 -7.86 -4.57 -12.55
CA GLU A 31 -6.88 -3.82 -11.75
C GLU A 31 -7.36 -3.36 -10.39
N CYS A 32 -8.57 -3.76 -9.98
CA CYS A 32 -9.15 -3.32 -8.71
C CYS A 32 -8.17 -3.50 -7.53
N GLY A 33 -7.44 -4.61 -7.49
CA GLY A 33 -6.41 -4.87 -6.49
C GLY A 33 -5.21 -3.92 -6.56
N LEU A 34 -4.67 -3.65 -7.76
CA LEU A 34 -3.56 -2.69 -7.93
C LEU A 34 -3.99 -1.28 -7.60
N ALA A 35 -5.20 -0.88 -7.98
CA ALA A 35 -5.75 0.44 -7.63
C ALA A 35 -5.84 0.59 -6.11
N CYS A 36 -6.31 -0.43 -5.39
CA CYS A 36 -6.30 -0.45 -3.93
C CYS A 36 -4.88 -0.32 -3.35
N LEU A 37 -3.90 -1.04 -3.89
CA LEU A 37 -2.51 -0.93 -3.44
C LEU A 37 -1.93 0.47 -3.72
N ALA A 38 -2.21 1.07 -4.87
CA ALA A 38 -1.80 2.44 -5.18
C ALA A 38 -2.38 3.45 -4.17
N MET A 39 -3.66 3.31 -3.83
CA MET A 39 -4.32 4.13 -2.80
C MET A 39 -3.65 3.98 -1.43
N ILE A 40 -3.32 2.74 -1.02
CA ILE A 40 -2.61 2.45 0.24
C ILE A 40 -1.20 3.05 0.21
N CYS A 41 -0.44 2.84 -0.87
CA CYS A 41 0.88 3.45 -1.08
C CYS A 41 0.80 4.98 -0.90
N GLY A 42 -0.13 5.64 -1.57
CA GLY A 42 -0.30 7.09 -1.49
C GLY A 42 -0.64 7.56 -0.07
N ARG A 43 -1.44 6.80 0.68
CA ARG A 43 -1.73 7.09 2.10
C ARG A 43 -0.49 7.08 2.99
N TYR A 44 0.51 6.26 2.66
CA TYR A 44 1.79 6.15 3.37
C TYR A 44 2.91 7.00 2.72
N GLY A 45 2.58 7.88 1.78
CA GLY A 45 3.54 8.81 1.16
C GLY A 45 4.32 8.22 -0.03
N LYS A 46 3.95 7.02 -0.51
CA LYS A 46 4.48 6.42 -1.74
C LYS A 46 3.52 6.73 -2.90
N ASN A 47 3.79 7.78 -3.66
CA ASN A 47 2.98 8.09 -4.84
C ASN A 47 3.40 7.19 -6.01
N ILE A 48 2.72 6.06 -6.16
CA ILE A 48 2.93 5.11 -7.25
C ILE A 48 1.70 5.17 -8.15
N ASP A 49 1.91 5.34 -9.45
CA ASP A 49 0.82 5.33 -10.41
C ASP A 49 0.45 3.91 -10.85
N LEU A 50 -0.74 3.77 -11.44
CA LEU A 50 -1.27 2.48 -11.86
C LEU A 50 -0.48 1.88 -13.04
N ILE A 51 0.13 2.72 -13.88
CA ILE A 51 0.87 2.31 -15.07
C ILE A 51 2.18 1.63 -14.64
N ALA A 52 2.90 2.21 -13.68
CA ALA A 52 4.10 1.67 -13.08
C ALA A 52 3.81 0.33 -12.40
N LEU A 53 2.75 0.25 -11.59
CA LEU A 53 2.34 -1.02 -10.97
C LEU A 53 1.99 -2.08 -12.01
N ARG A 54 1.35 -1.72 -13.12
CA ARG A 54 1.02 -2.67 -14.19
C ARG A 54 2.26 -3.18 -14.93
N GLN A 55 3.24 -2.30 -15.16
CA GLN A 55 4.50 -2.67 -15.81
C GLN A 55 5.34 -3.59 -14.92
N GLU A 56 5.32 -3.35 -13.61
CA GLU A 56 6.05 -4.16 -12.63
C GLU A 56 5.33 -5.48 -12.34
N PHE A 57 4.01 -5.45 -12.21
CA PHE A 57 3.17 -6.58 -11.83
C PHE A 57 2.20 -6.91 -12.97
N ASN A 58 2.60 -7.84 -13.84
CA ASN A 58 1.77 -8.33 -14.92
C ASN A 58 0.50 -9.01 -14.37
N LEU A 59 -0.65 -8.37 -14.55
CA LEU A 59 -1.95 -8.92 -14.16
C LEU A 59 -2.49 -9.86 -15.23
N SER A 60 -3.24 -10.87 -14.78
CA SER A 60 -4.10 -11.62 -15.68
C SER A 60 -5.28 -10.75 -16.15
N VAL A 61 -5.87 -11.08 -17.29
CA VAL A 61 -7.16 -10.52 -17.74
C VAL A 61 -8.26 -10.78 -16.70
N ARG A 62 -8.13 -11.82 -15.87
CA ARG A 62 -9.05 -12.12 -14.75
C ARG A 62 -8.74 -11.33 -13.47
N GLY A 63 -7.70 -10.50 -13.47
CA GLY A 63 -7.17 -9.82 -12.29
C GLY A 63 -6.17 -10.66 -11.51
N THR A 64 -6.06 -10.39 -10.21
CA THR A 64 -5.08 -11.01 -9.32
C THR A 64 -5.76 -11.70 -8.15
N THR A 65 -5.24 -12.87 -7.78
CA THR A 65 -5.69 -13.60 -6.59
C THR A 65 -5.26 -12.88 -5.32
N LEU A 66 -5.93 -13.14 -4.19
CA LEU A 66 -5.52 -12.57 -2.90
C LEU A 66 -4.05 -12.91 -2.55
N ALA A 67 -3.62 -14.15 -2.80
CA ALA A 67 -2.23 -14.56 -2.59
C ALA A 67 -1.24 -13.76 -3.46
N GLY A 68 -1.58 -13.51 -4.73
CA GLY A 68 -0.78 -12.64 -5.59
C GLY A 68 -0.73 -11.20 -5.09
N LEU A 69 -1.88 -10.67 -4.63
CA LEU A 69 -1.96 -9.32 -4.08
C LEU A 69 -1.09 -9.15 -2.82
N ILE A 70 -1.05 -10.17 -1.96
CA ILE A 70 -0.17 -10.21 -0.79
C ILE A 70 1.30 -10.16 -1.23
N GLY A 71 1.70 -10.95 -2.22
CA GLY A 71 3.08 -10.93 -2.73
C GLY A 71 3.48 -9.59 -3.36
N ILE A 72 2.53 -8.89 -4.01
CA ILE A 72 2.76 -7.53 -4.52
C ILE A 72 2.91 -6.55 -3.35
N ALA A 73 2.03 -6.61 -2.35
CA ALA A 73 2.11 -5.76 -1.17
C ALA A 73 3.44 -5.92 -0.42
N GLU A 74 3.96 -7.15 -0.31
CA GLU A 74 5.28 -7.42 0.28
C GLU A 74 6.42 -6.76 -0.48
N GLN A 75 6.41 -6.84 -1.82
CA GLN A 75 7.40 -6.15 -2.66
C GLN A 75 7.31 -4.63 -2.54
N LEU A 76 6.12 -4.09 -2.31
CA LEU A 76 5.88 -2.68 -2.01
C LEU A 76 6.27 -2.30 -0.57
N GLY A 77 6.74 -3.24 0.25
CA GLY A 77 7.21 -3.03 1.62
C GLY A 77 6.08 -3.01 2.66
N PHE A 78 4.94 -3.62 2.37
CA PHE A 78 3.85 -3.81 3.32
C PHE A 78 3.83 -5.24 3.86
N SER A 79 3.40 -5.38 5.12
CA SER A 79 3.02 -6.67 5.68
C SER A 79 1.51 -6.82 5.60
N SER A 80 1.04 -7.96 5.11
CA SER A 80 -0.39 -8.25 4.93
C SER A 80 -0.85 -9.33 5.90
N ARG A 81 -2.10 -9.23 6.37
CA ARG A 81 -2.76 -10.28 7.17
C ARG A 81 -4.12 -10.62 6.55
N PRO A 82 -4.22 -11.73 5.78
CA PRO A 82 -5.51 -12.19 5.28
C PRO A 82 -6.42 -12.64 6.44
N LEU A 83 -7.73 -12.56 6.23
CA LEU A 83 -8.78 -12.99 7.17
C LEU A 83 -9.58 -14.16 6.59
#